data_AF-A0A2E8EAV5-F1
#
_entry.id   AF-A0A2E8EAV5-F1
#
_cell.length_a   1.000
_cell.length_b   1.000
_cell.length_c   1.000
_cell.angle_alpha   90.00
_cell.angle_beta   90.00
_cell.angle_gamma   90.00
#
_symmetry.space_group_name_H-M   'P 1'
#
loop_
_entity.id
_entity.type
_entity.pdbx_description
1 polymer ?
#
loop_
_entity_poly.entity_id
_entity_poly.type
_entity_poly.pdbx_seq_one_letter_code
_entity_poly.pdbx_strand_id
1 'polypeptide(L)'
;SWLPPRWFLGLYETLLGSDLASFHRLAVTALVATGALLALSIAAYACSYRRIVRRELESTQPDAREPGRVAHLVCRIWPGVVRDRTELAVIAFIGKSLARSGLHRLVLAIYMGVALALALGGILRPLIEGIGVTLDEPTVALLSIPLFLSFFALVGLRVLFTVPIELPANWVFQITERHEKATYLRGARTALVLIGLVPLALITLPAYWAIWDWQLAAAHTALWVLLGTLLIEALLTGFRKVPFTCSYLPGKANVRLLAPLYVAVTLIYGYSTARWELWLLAESQRWLVAIAILVAALVAVRVRRRSPSSPAPLLTYEETPNATIQLGLTRPV
;
A
#
# COMPACT_ATOMS: atom_id res chain seq x y z
N SER A 1 6.33 32.33 7.55
CA SER A 1 6.97 31.51 8.60
C SER A 1 5.91 30.83 9.46
N TRP A 2 5.57 29.58 9.14
CA TRP A 2 4.44 28.82 9.69
C TRP A 2 4.94 27.80 10.73
N LEU A 3 5.54 28.26 11.83
CA LEU A 3 5.99 27.39 12.92
C LEU A 3 4.88 27.32 13.99
N PRO A 4 4.41 26.12 14.42
CA PRO A 4 3.33 25.99 15.40
C PRO A 4 3.55 26.80 16.70
N PRO A 5 4.78 26.88 17.27
CA PRO A 5 5.02 27.73 18.44
C PRO A 5 4.76 29.21 18.19
N ARG A 6 4.90 29.71 16.95
CA ARG A 6 4.67 31.13 16.61
C ARG A 6 3.18 31.47 16.53
N TRP A 7 2.32 30.51 16.19
CA TRP A 7 0.87 30.72 16.20
C TRP A 7 0.32 30.76 17.62
N PHE A 8 0.81 29.87 18.49
CA PHE A 8 0.49 29.91 19.91
C PHE A 8 1.09 31.13 20.61
N LEU A 9 2.28 31.58 20.20
CA LEU A 9 2.85 32.86 20.65
C LEU A 9 1.97 34.04 20.20
N GLY A 10 1.54 34.07 18.94
CA GLY A 10 0.62 35.10 18.44
C GLY A 10 -0.70 35.12 19.20
N LEU A 11 -1.27 33.95 19.51
CA LEU A 11 -2.47 33.81 20.34
C LEU A 11 -2.23 34.35 21.77
N TYR A 12 -1.10 33.97 22.38
CA TYR A 12 -0.72 34.41 23.72
C TYR A 12 -0.54 35.93 23.82
N GLU A 13 0.18 36.52 22.86
CA GLU A 13 0.42 37.97 22.78
C GLU A 13 -0.88 38.76 22.48
N THR A 14 -1.80 38.20 21.71
CA THR A 14 -3.14 38.83 21.53
C THR A 14 -3.97 38.79 22.80
N LEU A 15 -3.87 37.71 23.60
CA LEU A 15 -4.57 37.62 24.89
C LEU A 15 -3.96 38.56 25.94
N LEU A 16 -2.68 38.90 25.80
CA LEU A 16 -1.98 39.91 26.62
C LEU A 16 -2.27 41.36 26.20
N GLY A 17 -3.04 41.58 25.13
CA GLY A 17 -3.48 42.92 24.71
C GLY A 17 -2.53 43.66 23.76
N SER A 18 -1.67 42.96 23.02
CA SER A 18 -0.80 43.60 22.00
C SER A 18 -1.56 43.88 20.69
N ASP A 19 -1.45 45.12 20.18
CA ASP A 19 -2.19 45.62 19.00
C ASP A 19 -1.50 45.40 17.63
N LEU A 20 -0.47 44.56 17.58
CA LEU A 20 0.26 44.32 16.33
C LEU A 20 -0.55 43.41 15.40
N ALA A 21 -0.91 43.93 14.23
CA ALA A 21 -1.71 43.24 13.21
C ALA A 21 -1.12 41.88 12.74
N SER A 22 0.20 41.70 12.88
CA SER A 22 0.89 40.44 12.58
C SER A 22 0.55 39.33 13.57
N PHE A 23 0.38 39.63 14.87
CA PHE A 23 0.00 38.64 15.90
C PHE A 23 -1.45 38.22 15.79
N HIS A 24 -2.35 39.13 15.42
CA HIS A 24 -3.75 38.81 15.19
C HIS A 24 -3.96 37.80 14.05
N ARG A 25 -3.22 37.95 12.94
CA ARG A 25 -3.24 36.97 11.83
C ARG A 25 -2.72 35.59 12.26
N LEU A 26 -1.67 35.55 13.09
CA LEU A 26 -1.09 34.30 13.61
C LEU A 26 -2.01 33.61 14.62
N ALA A 27 -2.71 34.38 15.46
CA ALA A 27 -3.71 33.90 16.41
C ALA A 27 -4.91 33.25 15.70
N VAL A 28 -5.43 33.88 14.65
CA VAL A 28 -6.53 33.32 13.83
C VAL A 28 -6.11 32.00 13.19
N THR A 29 -4.89 31.90 12.65
CA THR A 29 -4.39 30.62 12.10
C THR A 29 -4.28 29.52 13.16
N ALA A 30 -3.86 29.85 14.39
CA ALA A 30 -3.82 28.91 15.50
C ALA A 30 -5.21 28.35 15.83
N LEU A 31 -6.20 29.25 15.89
CA LEU A 31 -7.56 28.94 16.31
C LEU A 31 -8.32 28.13 15.25
N VAL A 32 -8.11 28.44 13.97
CA VAL A 32 -8.67 27.67 12.85
C VAL A 32 -8.03 26.28 12.79
N ALA A 33 -6.70 26.18 12.91
CA ALA A 33 -6.01 24.89 12.85
C ALA A 33 -6.39 23.97 14.03
N THR A 34 -6.46 24.51 15.24
CA THR A 34 -6.89 23.75 16.43
C THR A 34 -8.36 23.36 16.35
N GLY A 35 -9.24 24.27 15.92
CA GLY A 35 -10.66 23.98 15.68
C GLY A 35 -10.88 22.88 14.64
N ALA A 36 -10.15 22.91 13.53
CA ALA A 36 -10.22 21.89 12.49
C ALA A 36 -9.77 20.50 12.98
N LEU A 37 -8.67 20.44 13.75
CA LEU A 37 -8.18 19.19 14.35
C LEU A 37 -9.16 18.63 15.39
N LEU A 38 -9.75 19.49 16.22
CA LEU A 38 -10.80 19.11 17.18
C LEU A 38 -12.03 18.55 16.47
N ALA A 39 -12.53 19.25 15.44
CA ALA A 39 -13.66 18.81 14.66
C ALA A 39 -13.39 17.46 13.97
N LEU A 40 -12.20 17.29 13.38
CA LEU A 40 -11.78 16.04 12.76
C LEU A 40 -11.70 14.89 13.78
N SER A 41 -11.15 15.17 14.97
CA SER A 41 -11.07 14.20 16.07
C SER A 41 -12.45 13.76 16.56
N ILE A 42 -13.36 14.71 16.77
CA ILE A 42 -14.75 14.43 17.18
C ILE A 42 -15.47 13.63 16.09
N ALA A 43 -15.33 14.00 14.83
CA ALA A 43 -15.95 13.29 13.72
C ALA A 43 -15.39 11.85 13.59
N ALA A 44 -14.07 11.68 13.71
CA ALA A 44 -13.43 10.38 13.70
C ALA A 44 -13.87 9.51 14.88
N TYR A 45 -13.93 10.09 16.09
CA TYR A 45 -14.41 9.42 17.29
C TYR A 45 -15.88 9.01 17.16
N ALA A 46 -16.76 9.91 16.71
CA ALA A 46 -18.18 9.62 16.52
C ALA A 46 -18.40 8.53 15.46
N CYS A 47 -17.66 8.56 14.35
CA CYS A 47 -17.70 7.50 13.33
C CYS A 47 -17.20 6.16 13.87
N SER A 48 -16.11 6.17 14.63
CA SER A 48 -15.54 4.97 15.25
C SER A 48 -16.51 4.37 16.28
N TYR A 49 -17.03 5.21 17.19
CA TYR A 49 -18.00 4.84 18.21
C TYR A 49 -19.27 4.25 17.60
N ARG A 50 -19.87 4.94 16.61
CA ARG A 50 -21.06 4.42 15.91
C ARG A 50 -20.80 3.09 15.21
N ARG A 51 -19.59 2.87 14.66
CA ARG A 51 -19.23 1.60 14.03
C ARG A 51 -18.99 0.48 15.03
N ILE A 52 -18.34 0.76 16.15
CA ILE A 52 -17.96 -0.24 17.15
C ILE A 52 -19.16 -0.63 18.00
N VAL A 53 -19.91 0.35 18.51
CA VAL A 53 -21.06 0.11 19.40
C VAL A 53 -22.22 -0.56 18.68
N ARG A 54 -22.53 -0.17 17.42
CA ARG A 54 -23.52 -0.93 16.63
C ARG A 54 -23.09 -2.37 16.43
N ARG A 55 -21.79 -2.62 16.21
CA ARG A 55 -21.26 -3.96 15.98
C ARG A 55 -21.29 -4.85 17.22
N GLU A 56 -21.06 -4.30 18.40
CA GLU A 56 -21.09 -5.07 19.65
C GLU A 56 -22.52 -5.34 20.13
N LEU A 57 -23.43 -4.38 19.97
CA LEU A 57 -24.85 -4.55 20.31
C LEU A 57 -25.58 -5.50 19.35
N GLU A 58 -25.17 -5.54 18.07
CA GLU A 58 -25.73 -6.47 17.06
C GLU A 58 -25.10 -7.88 17.13
N SER A 59 -23.96 -8.08 17.81
CA SER A 59 -23.26 -9.37 17.84
C SER A 59 -23.68 -10.27 19.00
N THR A 60 -24.85 -10.91 18.89
CA THR A 60 -25.15 -12.17 19.65
C THR A 60 -25.01 -13.41 18.76
N GLN A 61 -24.77 -13.27 17.45
CA GLN A 61 -24.41 -14.38 16.56
C GLN A 61 -23.19 -14.03 15.71
N PRO A 62 -22.26 -14.97 15.48
CA PRO A 62 -21.11 -14.78 14.60
C PRO A 62 -21.59 -14.82 13.14
N ASP A 63 -22.29 -13.77 12.71
CA ASP A 63 -22.84 -13.74 11.36
C ASP A 63 -21.73 -13.73 10.32
N ALA A 64 -21.86 -14.66 9.38
CA ALA A 64 -21.14 -14.66 8.13
C ALA A 64 -21.41 -13.31 7.45
N ARG A 65 -20.47 -12.36 7.60
CA ARG A 65 -20.52 -11.04 6.95
C ARG A 65 -20.97 -11.20 5.50
N GLU A 66 -22.17 -10.72 5.17
CA GLU A 66 -22.53 -10.53 3.78
C GLU A 66 -21.47 -9.60 3.15
N PRO A 67 -20.90 -9.98 1.99
CA PRO A 67 -19.91 -9.13 1.35
C PRO A 67 -20.55 -7.77 1.06
N GLY A 68 -19.93 -6.67 1.47
CA GLY A 68 -20.43 -5.33 1.12
C GLY A 68 -20.54 -5.16 -0.41
N ARG A 69 -21.40 -4.24 -0.88
CA ARG A 69 -21.64 -3.99 -2.32
C ARG A 69 -20.34 -3.85 -3.15
N VAL A 70 -19.30 -3.27 -2.56
CA VAL A 70 -17.96 -3.13 -3.16
C VAL A 70 -17.27 -4.48 -3.35
N ALA A 71 -17.37 -5.40 -2.39
CA ALA A 71 -16.82 -6.76 -2.50
C ALA A 71 -17.54 -7.58 -3.59
N HIS A 72 -18.85 -7.40 -3.75
CA HIS A 72 -19.61 -7.98 -4.86
C HIS A 72 -19.19 -7.40 -6.22
N LEU A 73 -18.99 -6.09 -6.31
CA LEU A 73 -18.55 -5.42 -7.54
C LEU A 73 -17.17 -5.92 -7.97
N VAL A 74 -16.25 -6.00 -7.00
CA VAL A 74 -14.89 -6.51 -7.21
C VAL A 74 -14.92 -7.99 -7.66
N CYS A 75 -15.77 -8.84 -7.08
CA CYS A 75 -15.94 -10.23 -7.53
C CYS A 75 -16.60 -10.36 -8.91
N ARG A 76 -17.43 -9.40 -9.33
CA ARG A 76 -18.19 -9.44 -10.59
C ARG A 76 -17.36 -8.99 -11.80
N ILE A 77 -16.33 -8.19 -11.60
CA ILE A 77 -15.48 -7.64 -12.70
C ILE A 77 -14.44 -8.67 -13.18
N TRP A 78 -13.97 -9.56 -12.30
CA TRP A 78 -12.85 -10.46 -12.59
C TRP A 78 -13.04 -11.53 -13.68
N PRO A 79 -14.24 -12.11 -13.91
CA PRO A 79 -14.42 -13.16 -14.91
C PRO A 79 -14.08 -12.76 -16.36
N GLY A 80 -14.03 -11.46 -16.68
CA GLY A 80 -13.73 -10.98 -18.03
C GLY A 80 -12.24 -10.80 -18.35
N VAL A 81 -11.36 -10.74 -17.34
CA VAL A 81 -9.94 -10.35 -17.51
C VAL A 81 -9.00 -11.56 -17.45
N VAL A 82 -9.39 -12.63 -16.77
CA VAL A 82 -8.54 -13.80 -16.52
C VAL A 82 -9.12 -15.02 -17.20
N ARG A 83 -8.34 -15.64 -18.08
CA ARG A 83 -8.79 -16.76 -18.93
C ARG A 83 -8.78 -18.11 -18.20
N ASP A 84 -7.98 -18.22 -17.14
CA ASP A 84 -7.81 -19.46 -16.37
C ASP A 84 -8.72 -19.49 -15.13
N ARG A 85 -9.45 -20.60 -14.96
CA ARG A 85 -10.42 -20.77 -13.86
C ARG A 85 -9.74 -20.94 -12.51
N THR A 86 -8.57 -21.57 -12.46
CA THR A 86 -7.83 -21.75 -11.20
C THR A 86 -7.24 -20.42 -10.74
N GLU A 87 -6.75 -19.59 -11.67
CA GLU A 87 -6.30 -18.22 -11.38
C GLU A 87 -7.43 -17.36 -10.81
N LEU A 88 -8.62 -17.41 -11.43
CA LEU A 88 -9.82 -16.73 -10.93
C LEU A 88 -10.22 -17.18 -9.52
N ALA A 89 -10.15 -18.49 -9.25
CA ALA A 89 -10.48 -19.04 -7.93
C ALA A 89 -9.55 -18.48 -6.85
N VAL A 90 -8.24 -18.36 -7.15
CA VAL A 90 -7.25 -17.79 -6.23
C VAL A 90 -7.50 -16.30 -5.99
N ILE A 91 -7.78 -15.53 -7.04
CA ILE A 91 -8.10 -14.09 -6.91
C ILE A 91 -9.38 -13.90 -6.08
N ALA A 92 -10.43 -14.67 -6.38
CA ALA A 92 -11.68 -14.62 -5.64
C ALA A 92 -11.49 -15.03 -4.17
N PHE A 93 -10.68 -16.05 -3.89
CA PHE A 93 -10.32 -16.46 -2.54
C PHE A 93 -9.60 -15.33 -1.80
N ILE A 94 -8.60 -14.69 -2.42
CA ILE A 94 -7.87 -13.56 -1.82
C ILE A 94 -8.81 -12.39 -1.53
N GLY A 95 -9.64 -12.00 -2.50
CA GLY A 95 -10.59 -10.89 -2.35
C GLY A 95 -11.60 -11.15 -1.23
N LYS A 96 -12.21 -12.34 -1.19
CA LYS A 96 -13.16 -12.74 -0.13
C LYS A 96 -12.49 -12.79 1.24
N SER A 97 -11.27 -13.33 1.32
CA SER A 97 -10.48 -13.40 2.54
C SER A 97 -10.22 -12.02 3.16
N LEU A 98 -9.79 -11.05 2.34
CA LEU A 98 -9.59 -9.66 2.78
C LEU A 98 -10.91 -8.98 3.17
N ALA A 99 -11.98 -9.21 2.40
CA ALA A 99 -13.30 -8.64 2.68
C ALA A 99 -13.92 -9.20 3.98
N ARG A 100 -13.62 -10.45 4.34
CA ARG A 100 -14.18 -11.11 5.53
C ARG A 100 -13.37 -10.83 6.79
N SER A 101 -12.03 -10.81 6.73
CA SER A 101 -11.18 -10.67 7.91
C SER A 101 -10.97 -9.22 8.39
N GLY A 102 -11.35 -8.94 9.64
CA GLY A 102 -11.19 -7.60 10.24
C GLY A 102 -9.73 -7.21 10.48
N LEU A 103 -8.92 -8.17 10.96
CA LEU A 103 -7.50 -7.99 11.19
C LEU A 103 -6.76 -7.60 9.91
N HIS A 104 -7.05 -8.29 8.80
CA HIS A 104 -6.39 -8.03 7.52
C HIS A 104 -6.69 -6.64 6.99
N ARG A 105 -7.95 -6.19 7.11
CA ARG A 105 -8.34 -4.81 6.76
C ARG A 105 -7.68 -3.78 7.66
N LEU A 106 -7.58 -4.05 8.96
CA LEU A 106 -6.92 -3.15 9.91
C LEU A 106 -5.45 -2.99 9.57
N VAL A 107 -4.72 -4.09 9.35
CA VAL A 107 -3.31 -4.05 8.94
C VAL A 107 -3.16 -3.30 7.63
N LEU A 108 -3.97 -3.60 6.60
CA LEU A 108 -3.92 -2.87 5.34
C LEU A 108 -4.18 -1.36 5.54
N ALA A 109 -5.14 -0.99 6.39
CA ALA A 109 -5.41 0.41 6.71
C ALA A 109 -4.23 1.10 7.42
N ILE A 110 -3.50 0.39 8.28
CA ILE A 110 -2.27 0.90 8.90
C ILE A 110 -1.21 1.18 7.82
N TYR A 111 -0.97 0.25 6.90
CA TYR A 111 -0.03 0.46 5.78
C TYR A 111 -0.44 1.66 4.92
N MET A 112 -1.73 1.77 4.57
CA MET A 112 -2.25 2.91 3.80
C MET A 112 -2.18 4.23 4.57
N GLY A 113 -2.37 4.21 5.89
CA GLY A 113 -2.23 5.39 6.75
C GLY A 113 -0.80 5.92 6.77
N VAL A 114 0.20 5.02 6.85
CA VAL A 114 1.62 5.40 6.74
C VAL A 114 1.91 5.97 5.35
N ALA A 115 1.41 5.33 4.29
CA ALA A 115 1.56 5.81 2.92
C ALA A 115 1.02 7.23 2.75
N LEU A 116 -0.19 7.48 3.26
CA LEU A 116 -0.85 8.78 3.20
C LEU A 116 -0.08 9.82 4.02
N ALA A 117 0.41 9.47 5.21
CA ALA A 117 1.21 10.37 6.04
C ALA A 117 2.50 10.80 5.33
N LEU A 118 3.19 9.87 4.66
CA LEU A 118 4.40 10.17 3.89
C LEU A 118 4.11 11.02 2.66
N ALA A 119 3.05 10.69 1.91
CA ALA A 119 2.61 11.45 0.75
C ALA A 119 2.22 12.89 1.12
N LEU A 120 1.42 13.06 2.17
CA LEU A 120 1.02 14.38 2.68
C LEU A 120 2.22 15.15 3.25
N GLY A 121 3.18 14.48 3.88
CA GLY A 121 4.39 15.10 4.40
C GLY A 121 5.20 15.84 3.33
N GLY A 122 5.20 15.37 2.08
CA GLY A 122 5.84 16.03 0.95
C GLY A 122 5.16 17.34 0.54
N ILE A 123 3.85 17.46 0.74
CA ILE A 123 3.03 18.64 0.37
C ILE A 123 2.95 19.64 1.53
N LEU A 124 2.78 19.13 2.76
CA LEU A 124 2.60 19.97 3.95
C LEU A 124 3.87 20.75 4.30
N ARG A 125 5.07 20.18 4.10
CA ARG A 125 6.34 20.85 4.43
C ARG A 125 6.53 22.18 3.69
N PRO A 126 6.46 22.25 2.34
CA PRO A 126 6.51 23.51 1.61
C PRO A 126 5.43 24.51 2.05
N LEU A 127 4.20 24.03 2.27
CA LEU A 127 3.08 24.85 2.73
C LEU A 127 3.34 25.50 4.10
N ILE A 128 3.94 24.74 5.03
CA ILE A 128 4.37 25.17 6.37
C ILE A 128 5.63 26.07 6.31
N GLU A 129 6.38 26.03 5.22
CA GLU A 129 7.49 26.97 5.03
C GLU A 129 7.03 28.30 4.42
N GLY A 130 5.75 28.38 4.02
CA GLY A 130 5.18 29.54 3.33
C GLY A 130 5.56 29.60 1.85
N ILE A 131 6.06 28.48 1.31
CA ILE A 131 6.30 28.29 -0.11
C ILE A 131 4.96 27.88 -0.69
N GLY A 132 4.41 28.69 -1.60
CA GLY A 132 3.17 28.34 -2.30
C GLY A 132 3.33 26.99 -2.99
N VAL A 133 2.38 26.07 -2.78
CA VAL A 133 2.32 24.82 -3.52
C VAL A 133 1.54 25.10 -4.79
N THR A 134 2.24 25.22 -5.91
CA THR A 134 1.61 25.23 -7.23
C THR A 134 1.16 23.82 -7.56
N LEU A 135 -0.13 23.64 -7.82
CA LEU A 135 -0.67 22.37 -8.29
C LEU A 135 -0.52 22.22 -9.80
N ASP A 136 -0.40 23.34 -10.52
CA ASP A 136 -0.33 23.40 -11.99
C ASP A 136 0.97 22.80 -12.54
N GLU A 137 2.03 22.73 -11.73
CA GLU A 137 3.31 22.18 -12.13
C GLU A 137 3.56 20.80 -11.50
N PRO A 138 4.14 19.84 -12.25
CA PRO A 138 4.54 18.57 -11.68
C PRO A 138 5.68 18.80 -10.69
N THR A 139 5.44 18.51 -9.42
CA THR A 139 6.45 18.57 -8.36
C THR A 139 6.75 17.17 -7.82
N VAL A 140 7.93 17.02 -7.20
CA VAL A 140 8.34 15.75 -6.57
C VAL A 140 7.29 15.30 -5.54
N ALA A 141 6.70 16.25 -4.80
CA ALA A 141 5.67 15.97 -3.81
C ALA A 141 4.44 15.33 -4.46
N LEU A 142 3.89 15.95 -5.52
CA LEU A 142 2.71 15.43 -6.21
C LEU A 142 2.96 14.08 -6.87
N LEU A 143 4.10 13.90 -7.54
CA LEU A 143 4.46 12.65 -8.23
C LEU A 143 4.75 11.49 -7.25
N SER A 144 5.21 11.80 -6.03
CA SER A 144 5.51 10.78 -5.02
C SER A 144 4.27 10.12 -4.41
N ILE A 145 3.09 10.74 -4.51
CA ILE A 145 1.84 10.26 -3.89
C ILE A 145 1.48 8.83 -4.33
N PRO A 146 1.26 8.52 -5.62
CA PRO A 146 0.92 7.17 -6.06
C PRO A 146 2.05 6.18 -5.84
N LEU A 147 3.32 6.63 -5.81
CA LEU A 147 4.46 5.78 -5.51
C LEU A 147 4.44 5.31 -4.05
N PHE A 148 4.19 6.20 -3.09
CA PHE A 148 4.03 5.78 -1.69
C PHE A 148 2.79 4.89 -1.51
N LEU A 149 1.65 5.29 -2.09
CA LEU A 149 0.42 4.50 -1.99
C LEU A 149 0.60 3.09 -2.57
N SER A 150 1.21 2.97 -3.75
CA SER A 150 1.43 1.68 -4.41
C SER A 150 2.42 0.81 -3.63
N PHE A 151 3.52 1.39 -3.13
CA PHE A 151 4.52 0.69 -2.33
C PHE A 151 3.89 0.06 -1.08
N PHE A 152 3.20 0.86 -0.26
CA PHE A 152 2.62 0.36 0.99
C PHE A 152 1.43 -0.55 0.76
N ALA A 153 0.61 -0.31 -0.27
CA ALA A 153 -0.46 -1.24 -0.66
C ALA A 153 0.10 -2.61 -1.02
N LEU A 154 1.15 -2.65 -1.84
CA LEU A 154 1.78 -3.90 -2.30
C LEU A 154 2.53 -4.63 -1.20
N VAL A 155 3.35 -3.92 -0.42
CA VAL A 155 4.08 -4.49 0.71
C VAL A 155 3.08 -5.00 1.75
N GLY A 156 2.07 -4.20 2.10
CA GLY A 156 1.02 -4.58 3.04
C GLY A 156 0.29 -5.84 2.57
N LEU A 157 -0.17 -5.88 1.33
CA LEU A 157 -0.87 -7.04 0.77
C LEU A 157 0.03 -8.29 0.71
N ARG A 158 1.32 -8.13 0.37
CA ARG A 158 2.29 -9.23 0.41
C ARG A 158 2.52 -9.76 1.82
N VAL A 159 2.59 -8.89 2.83
CA VAL A 159 2.71 -9.30 4.24
C VAL A 159 1.45 -10.05 4.65
N LEU A 160 0.27 -9.55 4.29
CA LEU A 160 -0.99 -10.21 4.58
C LEU A 160 -1.09 -11.61 3.99
N PHE A 161 -0.51 -11.87 2.80
CA PHE A 161 -0.49 -13.23 2.22
C PHE A 161 0.24 -14.26 3.11
N THR A 162 1.11 -13.82 4.02
CA THR A 162 1.82 -14.70 4.95
C THR A 162 1.07 -14.95 6.26
N VAL A 163 0.05 -14.15 6.57
CA VAL A 163 -0.74 -14.27 7.79
C VAL A 163 -1.94 -15.18 7.51
N PRO A 164 -2.14 -16.27 8.25
CA PRO A 164 -3.25 -17.17 7.98
C PRO A 164 -4.60 -16.55 8.37
N ILE A 165 -5.62 -16.82 7.57
CA ILE A 165 -7.03 -16.55 7.92
C ILE A 165 -7.73 -17.86 8.30
N GLU A 166 -7.48 -18.92 7.53
CA GLU A 166 -8.03 -20.26 7.76
C GLU A 166 -6.89 -21.27 7.53
N LEU A 167 -6.11 -21.57 8.57
CA LEU A 167 -5.09 -22.64 8.53
C LEU A 167 -5.65 -23.98 8.01
N PRO A 168 -6.88 -24.41 8.35
CA PRO A 168 -7.43 -25.68 7.86
C PRO A 168 -7.64 -25.72 6.34
N ALA A 169 -7.83 -24.56 5.67
CA ALA A 169 -8.06 -24.50 4.24
C ALA A 169 -6.85 -24.97 3.40
N ASN A 170 -5.68 -25.05 4.03
CA ASN A 170 -4.44 -25.54 3.45
C ASN A 170 -4.58 -26.92 2.80
N TRP A 171 -5.31 -27.85 3.45
CA TRP A 171 -5.50 -29.22 2.97
C TRP A 171 -6.12 -29.30 1.56
N VAL A 172 -7.06 -28.41 1.23
CA VAL A 172 -7.69 -28.36 -0.10
C VAL A 172 -6.65 -28.02 -1.18
N PHE A 173 -5.74 -27.10 -0.88
CA PHE A 173 -4.67 -26.74 -1.81
C PHE A 173 -3.64 -27.86 -1.97
N GLN A 174 -3.35 -28.61 -0.90
CA GLN A 174 -2.45 -29.77 -0.96
C GLN A 174 -3.00 -30.90 -1.84
N ILE A 175 -4.32 -31.14 -1.81
CA ILE A 175 -4.96 -32.16 -2.66
C ILE A 175 -5.03 -31.71 -4.13
N THR A 176 -5.29 -30.41 -4.36
CA THR A 176 -5.48 -29.86 -5.71
C THR A 176 -4.18 -29.51 -6.43
N GLU A 177 -3.03 -29.54 -5.73
CA GLU A 177 -1.72 -29.09 -6.23
C GLU A 177 -1.15 -29.87 -7.44
N ARG A 178 -1.76 -31.01 -7.83
CA ARG A 178 -1.10 -32.04 -8.62
C ARG A 178 -0.48 -31.59 -9.96
N HIS A 179 -0.93 -30.51 -10.61
CA HIS A 179 -0.39 -30.15 -11.95
C HIS A 179 -0.18 -28.64 -12.26
N GLU A 180 -0.63 -27.66 -11.45
CA GLU A 180 -0.67 -26.24 -11.88
C GLU A 180 -0.14 -25.21 -10.86
N LYS A 181 1.03 -25.47 -10.27
CA LYS A 181 1.67 -24.61 -9.24
C LYS A 181 1.92 -23.17 -9.69
N ALA A 182 2.33 -23.01 -10.95
CA ALA A 182 2.60 -21.70 -11.54
C ALA A 182 1.33 -20.82 -11.60
N THR A 183 0.15 -21.43 -11.66
CA THR A 183 -1.13 -20.74 -11.77
C THR A 183 -1.56 -20.14 -10.43
N TYR A 184 -1.30 -20.80 -9.30
CA TYR A 184 -1.54 -20.21 -7.98
C TYR A 184 -0.70 -18.95 -7.75
N LEU A 185 0.59 -19.00 -8.10
CA LEU A 185 1.48 -17.84 -7.99
C LEU A 185 1.12 -16.75 -9.01
N ARG A 186 0.57 -17.12 -10.18
CA ARG A 186 0.03 -16.15 -11.13
C ARG A 186 -1.20 -15.45 -10.54
N GLY A 187 -2.14 -16.20 -9.95
CA GLY A 187 -3.31 -15.64 -9.27
C GLY A 187 -2.94 -14.68 -8.14
N ALA A 188 -1.90 -14.99 -7.35
CA ALA A 188 -1.39 -14.07 -6.33
C ALA A 188 -0.81 -12.77 -6.92
N ARG A 189 -0.07 -12.84 -8.04
CA ARG A 189 0.41 -11.65 -8.77
C ARG A 189 -0.74 -10.81 -9.29
N THR A 190 -1.69 -11.45 -9.98
CA THR A 190 -2.83 -10.78 -10.57
C THR A 190 -3.70 -10.14 -9.47
N ALA A 191 -3.85 -10.79 -8.31
CA ALA A 191 -4.50 -10.20 -7.15
C ALA A 191 -3.78 -8.95 -6.61
N LEU A 192 -2.44 -8.93 -6.55
CA LEU A 192 -1.69 -7.73 -6.18
C LEU A 192 -1.90 -6.59 -7.18
N VAL A 193 -1.97 -6.88 -8.48
CA VAL A 193 -2.30 -5.87 -9.50
C VAL A 193 -3.73 -5.36 -9.31
N LEU A 194 -4.70 -6.26 -9.23
CA LEU A 194 -6.13 -5.94 -9.21
C LEU A 194 -6.60 -5.26 -7.92
N ILE A 195 -6.00 -5.61 -6.78
CA ILE A 195 -6.37 -5.08 -5.46
C ILE A 195 -5.43 -3.93 -5.04
N GLY A 196 -4.15 -3.99 -5.43
CA GLY A 196 -3.14 -2.99 -5.08
C GLY A 196 -3.04 -1.83 -6.08
N LEU A 197 -2.80 -2.11 -7.36
CA LEU A 197 -2.52 -1.06 -8.36
C LEU A 197 -3.79 -0.50 -8.99
N VAL A 198 -4.70 -1.36 -9.46
CA VAL A 198 -5.87 -0.92 -10.24
C VAL A 198 -6.72 0.09 -9.50
N PRO A 199 -7.08 -0.09 -8.21
CA PRO A 199 -7.87 0.91 -7.49
C PRO A 199 -7.13 2.24 -7.35
N LEU A 200 -5.81 2.19 -7.12
CA LEU A 200 -4.99 3.40 -7.06
C LEU A 200 -4.94 4.12 -8.41
N ALA A 201 -4.81 3.39 -9.53
CA ALA A 201 -4.84 3.97 -10.87
C ALA A 201 -6.20 4.60 -11.19
N LEU A 202 -7.30 3.93 -10.82
CA LEU A 202 -8.65 4.46 -11.02
C LEU A 202 -8.94 5.72 -10.19
N ILE A 203 -8.23 5.94 -9.08
CA ILE A 203 -8.36 7.14 -8.24
C ILE A 203 -7.41 8.24 -8.71
N THR A 204 -6.15 7.90 -8.94
CA THR A 204 -5.07 8.87 -9.19
C THR A 204 -5.08 9.40 -10.61
N LEU A 205 -5.34 8.57 -11.63
CA LEU A 205 -5.41 9.01 -13.02
C LEU A 205 -6.42 10.15 -13.24
N PRO A 206 -7.71 10.03 -12.84
CA PRO A 206 -8.65 11.13 -13.03
C PRO A 206 -8.32 12.35 -12.16
N ALA A 207 -7.75 12.15 -10.96
CA ALA A 207 -7.30 13.26 -10.12
C ALA A 207 -6.19 14.07 -10.81
N TYR A 208 -5.19 13.41 -11.39
CA TYR A 208 -4.12 14.09 -12.12
C TYR A 208 -4.60 14.68 -13.45
N TRP A 209 -5.53 14.03 -14.14
CA TRP A 209 -6.14 14.61 -15.35
C TRP A 209 -6.99 15.86 -15.05
N ALA A 210 -7.52 16.00 -13.83
CA ALA A 210 -8.23 17.22 -13.45
C ALA A 210 -7.28 18.39 -13.12
N ILE A 211 -6.03 18.10 -12.73
CA ILE A 211 -5.04 19.11 -12.31
C ILE A 211 -4.12 19.50 -13.49
N TRP A 212 -3.74 18.52 -14.30
CA TRP A 212 -2.85 18.66 -15.44
C TRP A 212 -3.56 18.20 -16.72
N ASP A 213 -2.81 18.08 -17.81
CA ASP A 213 -3.27 17.54 -19.08
C ASP A 213 -3.27 16.01 -19.10
N TRP A 214 -4.15 15.44 -19.94
CA TRP A 214 -4.37 13.98 -19.99
C TRP A 214 -3.10 13.21 -20.36
N GLN A 215 -2.24 13.81 -21.20
CA GLN A 215 -0.99 13.19 -21.65
C GLN A 215 -0.02 13.01 -20.49
N LEU A 216 0.16 14.06 -19.68
CA LEU A 216 1.01 14.02 -18.50
C LEU A 216 0.43 13.07 -17.44
N ALA A 217 -0.88 13.12 -17.19
CA ALA A 217 -1.54 12.20 -16.27
C ALA A 217 -1.39 10.72 -16.70
N ALA A 218 -1.54 10.43 -17.99
CA ALA A 218 -1.36 9.08 -18.54
C ALA A 218 0.11 8.64 -18.48
N ALA A 219 1.06 9.52 -18.81
CA ALA A 219 2.49 9.24 -18.74
C ALA A 219 2.93 8.94 -17.30
N HIS A 220 2.50 9.77 -16.35
CA HIS A 220 2.76 9.55 -14.92
C HIS A 220 2.16 8.22 -14.45
N THR A 221 0.91 7.96 -14.83
CA THR A 221 0.22 6.72 -14.45
C THR A 221 0.91 5.48 -15.02
N ALA A 222 1.34 5.53 -16.28
CA ALA A 222 2.06 4.44 -16.91
C ALA A 222 3.38 4.14 -16.18
N LEU A 223 4.13 5.17 -15.80
CA LEU A 223 5.42 5.02 -15.13
C LEU A 223 5.27 4.35 -13.76
N TRP A 224 4.43 4.88 -12.86
CA TRP A 224 4.31 4.31 -11.52
C TRP A 224 3.62 2.93 -11.55
N VAL A 225 2.71 2.67 -12.49
CA VAL A 225 2.11 1.34 -12.68
C VAL A 225 3.18 0.34 -13.13
N LEU A 226 4.04 0.68 -14.09
CA LEU A 226 5.14 -0.20 -14.51
C LEU A 226 6.10 -0.49 -13.36
N LEU A 227 6.49 0.53 -12.59
CA LEU A 227 7.32 0.36 -11.40
C LEU A 227 6.63 -0.48 -10.33
N GLY A 228 5.33 -0.29 -10.10
CA GLY A 228 4.52 -1.10 -9.20
C GLY A 228 4.46 -2.56 -9.64
N THR A 229 4.34 -2.82 -10.95
CA THR A 229 4.39 -4.21 -11.46
C THR A 229 5.77 -4.84 -11.30
N LEU A 230 6.87 -4.10 -11.51
CA LEU A 230 8.22 -4.58 -11.19
C LEU A 230 8.39 -4.86 -9.71
N LEU A 231 7.85 -3.99 -8.85
CA LEU A 231 7.85 -4.17 -7.40
C LEU A 231 7.08 -5.43 -6.99
N ILE A 232 5.93 -5.73 -7.61
CA ILE A 232 5.22 -7.02 -7.41
C ILE A 232 6.16 -8.19 -7.70
N GLU A 233 6.91 -8.13 -8.81
CA GLU A 233 7.83 -9.21 -9.15
C GLU A 233 8.98 -9.33 -8.16
N ALA A 234 9.52 -8.22 -7.67
CA ALA A 234 10.52 -8.21 -6.62
C ALA A 234 9.96 -8.80 -5.30
N LEU A 235 8.78 -8.37 -4.87
CA LEU A 235 8.11 -8.84 -3.64
C LEU A 235 7.76 -10.32 -3.67
N LEU A 236 7.44 -10.85 -4.85
CA LEU A 236 7.12 -12.25 -5.07
C LEU A 236 8.33 -13.09 -5.53
N THR A 237 9.53 -12.51 -5.57
CA THR A 237 10.75 -13.27 -5.83
C THR A 237 10.97 -14.25 -4.70
N GLY A 238 11.02 -15.55 -5.02
CA GLY A 238 11.14 -16.62 -4.03
C GLY A 238 9.89 -16.87 -3.19
N PHE A 239 8.76 -16.20 -3.48
CA PHE A 239 7.49 -16.49 -2.81
C PHE A 239 6.91 -17.80 -3.34
N ARG A 240 6.81 -18.80 -2.46
CA ARG A 240 6.36 -20.17 -2.77
C ARG A 240 5.19 -20.60 -1.89
N LYS A 241 4.35 -19.65 -1.47
CA LYS A 241 3.25 -19.90 -0.55
C LYS A 241 1.91 -19.65 -1.23
N VAL A 242 0.89 -20.38 -0.80
CA VAL A 242 -0.49 -20.01 -1.11
C VAL A 242 -0.90 -18.93 -0.10
N PRO A 243 -1.41 -17.76 -0.54
CA PRO A 243 -1.82 -16.69 0.36
C PRO A 243 -2.81 -17.18 1.43
N PHE A 244 -2.63 -16.75 2.68
CA PHE A 244 -3.54 -16.97 3.82
C PHE A 244 -3.68 -18.40 4.36
N THR A 245 -2.95 -19.38 3.83
CA THR A 245 -3.09 -20.80 4.24
C THR A 245 -1.90 -21.38 4.97
N CYS A 246 -0.75 -20.70 4.95
CA CYS A 246 0.48 -21.20 5.57
C CYS A 246 0.55 -20.82 7.05
N SER A 247 1.20 -21.66 7.86
CA SER A 247 1.56 -21.28 9.22
C SER A 247 2.49 -20.05 9.22
N TYR A 248 2.28 -19.18 10.21
CA TYR A 248 3.05 -17.95 10.38
C TYR A 248 3.88 -18.05 11.66
N LEU A 249 5.21 -18.00 11.54
CA LEU A 249 6.12 -17.92 12.66
C LEU A 249 6.45 -16.45 12.97
N PRO A 250 5.89 -15.87 14.05
CA PRO A 250 6.24 -14.51 14.45
C PRO A 250 7.73 -14.44 14.84
N GLY A 251 8.41 -13.37 14.44
CA GLY A 251 9.80 -13.09 14.87
C GLY A 251 10.91 -13.61 13.96
N LYS A 252 10.59 -14.24 12.81
CA LYS A 252 11.60 -14.66 11.83
C LYS A 252 12.42 -13.48 11.25
N ALA A 253 11.80 -12.32 11.12
CA ALA A 253 12.46 -11.09 10.70
C ALA A 253 12.71 -10.18 11.91
N ASN A 254 13.96 -9.77 12.11
CA ASN A 254 14.29 -8.77 13.13
C ASN A 254 13.89 -7.37 12.62
N VAL A 255 12.61 -7.02 12.82
CA VAL A 255 12.01 -5.77 12.33
C VAL A 255 12.77 -4.55 12.85
N ARG A 256 13.32 -4.60 14.07
CA ARG A 256 14.11 -3.49 14.63
C ARG A 256 15.38 -3.24 13.84
N LEU A 257 16.09 -4.31 13.46
CA LEU A 257 17.31 -4.23 12.66
C LEU A 257 17.02 -3.79 11.22
N LEU A 258 15.91 -4.26 10.64
CA LEU A 258 15.55 -3.97 9.25
C LEU A 258 14.76 -2.67 9.08
N ALA A 259 14.21 -2.08 10.15
CA ALA A 259 13.45 -0.83 10.12
C ALA A 259 14.15 0.30 9.34
N PRO A 260 15.43 0.65 9.61
CA PRO A 260 16.09 1.72 8.86
C PRO A 260 16.22 1.39 7.37
N LEU A 261 16.47 0.11 7.02
CA LEU A 261 16.52 -0.33 5.63
C LEU A 261 15.15 -0.17 4.94
N TYR A 262 14.05 -0.56 5.61
CA TYR A 262 12.70 -0.37 5.07
C TYR A 262 12.38 1.11 4.86
N VAL A 263 12.75 1.98 5.80
CA VAL A 263 12.56 3.43 5.65
C VAL A 263 13.38 3.94 4.46
N ALA A 264 14.65 3.56 4.34
CA ALA A 264 15.50 3.98 3.22
C ALA A 264 14.94 3.53 1.87
N VAL A 265 14.55 2.26 1.73
CA VAL A 265 13.94 1.72 0.50
C VAL A 265 12.66 2.46 0.15
N THR A 266 11.82 2.75 1.13
CA THR A 266 10.57 3.49 0.93
C THR A 266 10.83 4.91 0.41
N LEU A 267 11.78 5.62 1.04
CA LEU A 267 12.12 6.99 0.64
C LEU A 267 12.76 7.04 -0.76
N ILE A 268 13.62 6.06 -1.08
CA ILE A 268 14.21 5.93 -2.42
C ILE A 268 13.10 5.65 -3.45
N TYR A 269 12.20 4.70 -3.15
CA TYR A 269 11.12 4.34 -4.07
C TYR A 269 10.15 5.50 -4.32
N GLY A 270 9.84 6.30 -3.30
CA GLY A 270 8.97 7.48 -3.44
C GLY A 270 9.68 8.68 -4.04
N TYR A 271 10.61 9.29 -3.30
CA TYR A 271 11.17 10.59 -3.65
C TYR A 271 12.22 10.52 -4.77
N SER A 272 13.12 9.54 -4.75
CA SER A 272 14.15 9.44 -5.79
C SER A 272 13.53 9.10 -7.14
N THR A 273 12.54 8.21 -7.16
CA THR A 273 11.77 7.89 -8.37
C THR A 273 10.98 9.10 -8.88
N ALA A 274 10.28 9.83 -8.01
CA ALA A 274 9.55 11.04 -8.41
C ALA A 274 10.48 12.12 -8.98
N ARG A 275 11.69 12.27 -8.40
CA ARG A 275 12.71 13.18 -8.94
C ARG A 275 13.25 12.70 -10.28
N TRP A 276 13.45 11.40 -10.45
CA TRP A 276 13.84 10.82 -11.73
C TRP A 276 12.75 11.03 -12.79
N GLU A 277 11.49 10.86 -12.42
CA GLU A 277 10.34 11.11 -13.28
C GLU A 277 10.27 12.56 -13.78
N LEU A 278 10.51 13.56 -12.92
CA LEU A 278 10.60 14.95 -13.38
C LEU A 278 11.67 15.15 -14.45
N TRP A 279 12.84 14.53 -14.26
CA TRP A 279 13.93 14.59 -15.23
C TRP A 279 13.57 13.90 -16.55
N LEU A 280 12.77 12.82 -16.51
CA LEU A 280 12.25 12.12 -17.68
C LEU A 280 11.20 12.96 -18.42
N LEU A 281 10.29 13.60 -17.70
CA LEU A 281 9.21 14.42 -18.29
C LEU A 281 9.74 15.68 -18.97
N ALA A 282 10.94 16.14 -18.61
CA ALA A 282 11.57 17.29 -19.27
C ALA A 282 11.92 17.06 -20.75
N GLU A 283 12.07 15.80 -21.20
CA GLU A 283 12.38 15.49 -22.59
C GLU A 283 11.70 14.19 -23.03
N SER A 284 10.84 14.25 -24.06
CA SER A 284 10.01 13.13 -24.51
C SER A 284 10.81 11.86 -24.84
N GLN A 285 12.01 12.01 -25.40
CA GLN A 285 12.90 10.89 -25.70
C GLN A 285 13.35 10.15 -24.44
N ARG A 286 13.69 10.86 -23.36
CA ARG A 286 14.10 10.24 -22.09
C ARG A 286 12.99 9.40 -21.51
N TRP A 287 11.77 9.94 -21.52
CA TRP A 287 10.59 9.22 -21.06
C TRP A 287 10.34 7.94 -21.88
N LEU A 288 10.40 8.03 -23.22
CA LEU A 288 10.23 6.86 -24.09
C LEU A 288 11.30 5.78 -23.85
N VAL A 289 12.57 6.17 -23.70
CA VAL A 289 13.67 5.25 -23.39
C VAL A 289 13.45 4.59 -22.02
N ALA A 290 13.07 5.35 -21.00
CA ALA A 290 12.80 4.80 -19.68
C ALA A 290 11.66 3.77 -19.70
N ILE A 291 10.55 4.07 -20.36
CA ILE A 291 9.43 3.13 -20.49
C ILE A 291 9.84 1.89 -21.27
N ALA A 292 10.60 2.03 -22.36
CA ALA A 292 11.12 0.89 -23.12
C ALA A 292 12.00 -0.01 -22.23
N ILE A 293 12.88 0.56 -21.40
CA ILE A 293 13.71 -0.18 -20.46
C ILE A 293 12.85 -0.90 -19.40
N LEU A 294 11.87 -0.23 -18.80
CA LEU A 294 10.99 -0.83 -17.79
C LEU A 294 10.15 -1.97 -18.36
N VAL A 295 9.63 -1.81 -19.59
CA VAL A 295 8.89 -2.85 -20.30
C VAL A 295 9.83 -4.01 -20.67
N ALA A 296 11.04 -3.74 -21.17
CA ALA A 296 12.04 -4.76 -21.47
C ALA A 296 12.42 -5.55 -20.21
N ALA A 297 12.59 -4.89 -19.06
CA ALA A 297 12.84 -5.52 -17.77
C ALA A 297 11.68 -6.45 -17.37
N LEU A 298 10.42 -5.98 -17.49
CA LEU A 298 9.24 -6.82 -17.22
C LEU A 298 9.17 -8.04 -18.14
N VAL A 299 9.43 -7.86 -19.44
CA VAL A 299 9.46 -8.94 -20.42
C VAL A 299 10.57 -9.94 -20.08
N ALA A 300 11.78 -9.47 -19.79
CA ALA A 300 12.91 -10.32 -19.39
C ALA A 300 12.59 -11.16 -18.15
N VAL A 301 11.99 -10.54 -17.13
CA VAL A 301 11.55 -11.25 -15.91
C VAL A 301 10.47 -12.30 -16.25
N ARG A 302 9.52 -11.99 -17.14
CA ARG A 302 8.48 -12.94 -17.57
C ARG A 302 9.04 -14.10 -18.40
N VAL A 303 10.00 -13.84 -19.29
CA VAL A 303 10.66 -14.86 -20.11
C VAL A 303 11.50 -15.79 -19.23
N ARG A 304 12.32 -15.23 -18.33
CA ARG A 304 13.13 -16.01 -17.39
C ARG A 304 12.28 -16.98 -16.55
N ARG A 305 11.07 -16.58 -16.17
CA ARG A 305 10.10 -17.43 -15.45
C ARG A 305 9.52 -18.57 -16.28
N ARG A 306 9.30 -18.34 -17.58
CA ARG A 306 8.77 -19.38 -18.47
C ARG A 306 9.84 -20.39 -18.87
N SER A 307 11.12 -20.11 -18.58
CA SER A 307 12.22 -20.99 -18.90
C SER A 307 12.10 -22.33 -18.13
N PRO A 308 12.07 -23.48 -18.82
CA PRO A 308 11.91 -24.81 -18.21
C PRO A 308 13.07 -25.19 -17.27
N SER A 309 14.20 -24.49 -17.36
CA SER A 309 15.37 -24.67 -16.51
C SER A 309 15.21 -24.16 -15.07
N SER A 310 14.10 -23.49 -14.73
CA SER A 310 13.80 -23.17 -13.33
C SER A 310 13.14 -24.39 -12.67
N PRO A 311 13.74 -25.01 -11.63
CA PRO A 311 13.08 -26.11 -10.92
C PRO A 311 11.73 -25.61 -10.40
N ALA A 312 10.67 -26.39 -10.66
CA ALA A 312 9.32 -26.04 -10.24
C ALA A 312 9.34 -25.81 -8.72
N PRO A 313 9.02 -24.60 -8.22
CA PRO A 313 9.10 -24.33 -6.80
C PRO A 313 8.09 -25.20 -6.06
N LEU A 314 8.55 -26.00 -5.11
CA LEU A 314 7.69 -26.69 -4.15
C LEU A 314 6.93 -25.63 -3.33
N LEU A 315 5.61 -25.75 -3.25
CA LEU A 315 4.82 -24.88 -2.39
C LEU A 315 5.12 -25.23 -0.93
N THR A 316 5.33 -24.20 -0.12
CA THR A 316 5.58 -24.33 1.32
C THR A 316 4.28 -24.08 2.06
N TYR A 317 3.76 -25.12 2.70
CA TYR A 317 2.49 -25.07 3.43
C TYR A 317 2.68 -24.88 4.93
N GLU A 318 3.81 -25.33 5.47
CA GLU A 318 4.22 -25.12 6.86
C GLU A 318 5.55 -24.36 6.93
N GLU A 319 5.61 -23.31 7.75
CA GLU A 319 6.88 -22.74 8.15
C GLU A 319 7.54 -23.61 9.22
N THR A 320 8.63 -24.28 8.87
CA THR A 320 9.50 -24.96 9.84
C THR A 320 10.41 -23.92 10.52
N PRO A 321 10.60 -23.97 11.85
CA PRO A 321 11.63 -23.18 12.52
C PRO A 321 13.00 -23.48 11.90
N ASN A 322 13.91 -22.50 11.86
CA ASN A 322 15.31 -22.78 11.50
C ASN A 322 15.83 -23.87 12.46
N ALA A 323 16.54 -24.88 11.94
CA ALA A 323 17.03 -26.03 12.70
C ALA A 323 17.78 -25.65 13.99
N THR A 324 18.33 -24.43 14.05
CA THR A 324 19.02 -23.86 15.21
C THR A 324 18.13 -23.65 16.44
N ILE A 325 16.80 -23.53 16.31
CA ILE A 325 15.87 -23.31 17.44
C ILE A 325 15.29 -24.63 17.97
N GLN A 326 15.44 -25.73 17.22
CA GLN A 326 14.78 -26.99 17.56
C GLN A 326 15.45 -27.79 18.69
N LEU A 327 16.69 -27.45 19.09
CA LEU A 327 17.40 -28.16 20.14
C LEU A 327 17.91 -27.16 21.18
N GLY A 328 17.03 -26.72 22.08
CA GLY A 328 17.37 -26.04 23.33
C GLY A 328 18.14 -26.93 24.32
N LEU A 329 19.19 -27.60 23.85
CA LEU A 329 20.18 -28.31 24.67
C LEU A 329 21.46 -27.48 24.69
N THR A 330 21.42 -26.34 25.37
CA THR A 330 22.63 -25.85 26.04
C THR A 330 22.94 -26.86 27.15
N ARG A 331 23.78 -27.87 26.84
CA ARG A 331 24.42 -28.68 27.87
C ARG A 331 25.36 -27.76 28.66
N PRO A 332 25.25 -27.65 29.98
CA PRO A 332 26.35 -27.12 30.77
C PRO A 332 27.48 -28.15 30.76
N VAL A 333 28.69 -27.70 30.42
CA VAL A 333 29.94 -28.30 30.90
C VAL A 333 30.69 -27.21 31.64
#